data_AF-A0A9E5UNI3-F1
#
_entry.id   AF-A0A9E5UNI3-F1
#
_cell.length_a   1.000
_cell.length_b   1.000
_cell.length_c   1.000
_cell.angle_alpha   90.00
_cell.angle_beta   90.00
_cell.angle_gamma   90.00
#
_symmetry.space_group_name_H-M   'P 1'
#
loop_
_entity.id
_entity.type
_entity.pdbx_description
1 polymer ?
#
loop_
_entity_poly.entity_id
_entity_poly.type
_entity_poly.pdbx_seq_one_letter_code
_entity_poly.pdbx_strand_id
1 'polypeptide(L)'
;MERIGECLTPWPAFVIVAHEAVLGVPSLPRLLHLIREQALPFFSQAADRLAYIQKQYQLHPEDVAEWYAQTRWAIQSPASAPMLSTTQDTLLALGILSEKKPLEVLSQTLDF
;
A
#
# COMPACT_ATOMS: atom_id res chain seq x y z
N MET A 1 -22.94 3.46 20.64
CA MET A 1 -22.86 2.50 19.53
C MET A 1 -21.55 1.77 19.70
N GLU A 2 -21.54 0.64 20.38
CA GLU A 2 -20.32 -0.14 20.61
C GLU A 2 -19.96 -0.83 19.28
N ARG A 3 -18.80 -0.48 18.71
CA ARG A 3 -18.21 -1.27 17.62
C ARG A 3 -17.90 -2.65 18.20
N ILE A 4 -18.56 -3.70 17.72
CA ILE A 4 -18.41 -5.08 18.20
C ILE A 4 -16.96 -5.61 18.01
N GLY A 5 -16.15 -4.89 17.23
CA GLY A 5 -14.69 -5.00 17.18
C GLY A 5 -14.16 -4.27 15.95
N GLU A 6 -12.93 -3.76 16.03
CA GLU A 6 -12.19 -3.30 14.85
C GLU A 6 -11.30 -4.44 14.36
N CYS A 7 -11.53 -4.89 13.12
CA CYS A 7 -10.67 -5.89 12.48
C CYS A 7 -9.69 -5.16 11.57
N LEU A 8 -8.47 -4.96 12.04
CA LEU A 8 -7.39 -4.44 11.22
C LEU A 8 -6.94 -5.52 10.25
N THR A 9 -6.89 -5.20 8.96
CA THR A 9 -6.35 -6.11 7.96
C THR A 9 -4.86 -6.34 8.21
N PRO A 10 -4.37 -7.58 8.19
CA PRO A 10 -2.96 -7.88 8.47
C PRO A 10 -2.01 -7.54 7.30
N TRP A 11 -2.51 -6.95 6.21
CA TRP A 11 -1.77 -6.56 5.01
C TRP A 11 -1.84 -5.05 4.75
N PRO A 12 -0.90 -4.48 3.97
CA PRO A 12 -0.93 -3.06 3.63
C PRO A 12 -2.18 -2.72 2.81
N ALA A 13 -2.76 -1.56 3.12
CA ALA A 13 -3.94 -1.06 2.41
C ALA A 13 -3.68 -0.71 0.94
N PHE A 14 -2.41 -0.47 0.55
CA PHE A 14 -2.03 -0.01 -0.78
C PHE A 14 -0.82 -0.78 -1.32
N VAL A 15 -0.91 -1.21 -2.58
CA VAL A 15 0.17 -1.86 -3.34
C VAL A 15 0.15 -1.40 -4.80
N ILE A 16 1.30 -1.40 -5.47
CA ILE A 16 1.40 -1.19 -6.92
C ILE A 16 1.45 -2.56 -7.58
N VAL A 17 0.59 -2.78 -8.58
CA VAL A 17 0.53 -4.01 -9.38
C VAL A 17 0.74 -3.66 -10.84
N ALA A 18 1.44 -4.51 -11.57
CA ALA A 18 1.71 -4.35 -12.99
C ALA A 18 1.42 -5.65 -13.74
N HIS A 19 0.99 -5.54 -15.00
CA HIS A 19 0.84 -6.71 -15.85
C HIS A 19 2.23 -7.25 -16.26
N GLU A 20 2.37 -8.56 -16.38
CA GLU A 20 3.62 -9.18 -16.83
C GLU A 20 4.15 -8.65 -18.17
N ALA A 21 3.28 -8.12 -19.05
CA ALA A 21 3.64 -7.60 -20.36
C ALA A 21 4.47 -6.31 -20.27
N VAL A 22 4.45 -5.63 -19.11
CA VAL A 22 5.29 -4.44 -18.89
C VAL A 22 6.62 -4.79 -18.20
N LEU A 23 6.81 -6.05 -17.78
CA LEU A 23 8.09 -6.53 -17.26
C LEU A 23 9.11 -6.52 -18.41
N GLY A 24 10.19 -5.77 -18.26
CA GLY A 24 11.21 -5.58 -19.29
C GLY A 24 11.06 -4.31 -20.13
N VAL A 25 10.01 -3.50 -19.91
CA VAL A 25 9.95 -2.15 -20.49
C VAL A 25 11.07 -1.30 -19.87
N PRO A 26 12.03 -0.76 -20.67
CA PRO A 26 13.20 -0.05 -20.12
C PRO A 26 12.86 1.20 -19.30
N SER A 27 11.68 1.78 -19.50
CA SER A 27 11.21 2.95 -18.76
C SER A 27 10.50 2.62 -17.45
N LEU A 28 10.17 1.35 -17.18
CA LEU A 28 9.51 0.93 -15.93
C LEU A 28 10.26 1.33 -14.65
N PRO A 29 11.60 1.16 -14.54
CA PRO A 29 12.34 1.59 -13.35
C PRO A 29 12.25 3.10 -13.15
N ARG A 30 12.38 3.86 -14.25
CA ARG A 30 12.27 5.32 -14.23
C ARG A 30 10.88 5.78 -13.82
N LEU A 31 9.83 5.11 -14.30
CA LEU A 31 8.45 5.42 -13.92
C LEU A 31 8.23 5.18 -12.42
N LEU A 32 8.68 4.03 -11.89
CA LEU A 32 8.58 3.73 -10.46
C LEU A 32 9.37 4.73 -9.62
N HIS A 33 10.55 5.13 -10.07
CA HIS A 33 11.34 6.18 -9.43
C HIS A 33 10.59 7.52 -9.41
N LEU A 34 10.04 7.96 -10.55
CA LEU A 34 9.27 9.20 -10.65
C LEU A 34 8.03 9.18 -9.75
N ILE A 35 7.31 8.07 -9.68
CA ILE A 35 6.16 7.93 -8.76
C ILE A 35 6.61 8.14 -7.32
N ARG A 36 7.73 7.54 -6.91
CA ARG A 36 8.28 7.70 -5.55
C ARG A 36 8.74 9.14 -5.30
N GLU A 37 9.42 9.75 -6.25
CA GLU A 37 9.87 11.14 -6.13
C GLU A 37 8.70 12.13 -6.02
N GLN A 38 7.64 11.95 -6.81
CA GLN A 38 6.45 12.80 -6.74
C GLN A 38 5.65 12.58 -5.45
N ALA A 39 5.67 11.37 -4.90
CA ALA A 39 5.00 11.06 -3.64
C ALA A 39 5.79 11.54 -2.41
N LEU A 40 7.12 11.66 -2.50
CA LEU A 40 7.97 12.02 -1.37
C LEU A 40 7.64 13.38 -0.73
N PRO A 41 7.42 14.48 -1.48
CA PRO A 41 6.97 15.77 -0.94
C PRO A 41 5.67 15.67 -0.16
N PHE A 42 4.73 14.85 -0.63
CA PHE A 42 3.46 14.62 0.05
C PHE A 42 3.67 13.97 1.42
N PHE A 43 4.69 13.12 1.57
CA PHE A 43 5.03 12.48 2.85
C PHE A 43 5.91 13.33 3.77
N SER A 44 6.66 14.30 3.25
CA SER A 44 7.62 15.08 4.03
C SER A 44 7.02 16.32 4.71
N GLN A 45 5.97 16.94 4.17
CA GLN A 45 5.36 18.16 4.72
C GLN A 45 3.98 17.91 5.36
N ALA A 46 3.92 17.99 6.69
CA ALA A 46 2.76 17.53 7.45
C ALA A 46 1.53 18.44 7.45
N ALA A 47 1.72 19.75 7.50
CA ALA A 47 0.59 20.68 7.57
C ALA A 47 -0.14 20.77 6.22
N ASP A 48 0.61 20.89 5.13
CA ASP A 48 0.05 21.10 3.79
C ASP A 48 -0.73 19.88 3.29
N ARG A 49 -0.29 18.66 3.64
CA ARG A 49 -0.98 17.42 3.24
C ARG A 49 -2.30 17.19 3.98
N LEU A 50 -2.37 17.47 5.29
CA LEU A 50 -3.61 17.27 6.05
C LEU A 50 -4.67 18.27 5.58
N ALA A 51 -4.28 19.52 5.33
CA ALA A 51 -5.15 20.52 4.73
C ALA A 51 -5.60 20.12 3.31
N TYR A 52 -4.70 19.54 2.51
CA TYR A 52 -5.05 19.00 1.20
C TYR A 52 -6.09 17.88 1.29
N ILE A 53 -5.87 16.87 2.13
CA ILE A 53 -6.79 15.72 2.30
C ILE A 53 -8.14 16.22 2.82
N GLN A 54 -8.14 17.07 3.84
CA GLN A 54 -9.33 17.68 4.40
C GLN A 54 -10.16 18.38 3.33
N LYS A 55 -9.52 19.23 2.51
CA LYS A 55 -10.20 19.99 1.46
C LYS A 55 -10.69 19.09 0.32
N GLN A 56 -9.85 18.15 -0.12
CA GLN A 56 -10.14 17.30 -1.26
C GLN A 56 -11.28 16.31 -0.98
N TYR A 57 -11.31 15.76 0.23
CA TYR A 57 -12.27 14.74 0.63
C TYR A 57 -13.37 15.24 1.59
N GLN A 58 -13.37 16.55 1.90
CA GLN A 58 -14.36 17.21 2.77
C GLN A 58 -14.48 16.54 4.16
N LEU A 59 -13.32 16.20 4.74
CA LEU A 59 -13.22 15.49 6.01
C LEU A 59 -12.99 16.46 7.18
N HIS A 60 -13.31 16.04 8.40
CA HIS A 60 -13.00 16.83 9.59
C HIS A 60 -11.48 16.83 9.88
N PRO A 61 -10.89 17.97 10.29
CA PRO A 61 -9.44 18.05 10.54
C PRO A 61 -8.93 17.04 11.58
N GLU A 62 -9.71 16.80 12.63
CA GLU A 62 -9.37 15.87 13.72
C GLU A 62 -9.30 14.42 13.20
N ASP A 63 -10.29 13.99 12.41
CA ASP A 63 -10.32 12.66 11.79
C ASP A 63 -9.15 12.45 10.84
N VAL A 64 -8.80 13.47 10.06
CA VAL A 64 -7.67 13.41 9.10
C VAL A 64 -6.33 13.30 9.84
N ALA A 65 -6.18 14.03 10.95
CA ALA A 65 -4.97 13.95 11.78
C ALA A 65 -4.84 12.57 12.45
N GLU A 66 -5.93 12.04 12.99
CA GLU A 66 -5.97 10.72 13.62
C GLU A 66 -5.67 9.60 12.62
N TRP A 67 -6.37 9.59 11.48
CA TRP A 67 -6.15 8.62 10.41
C TRP A 67 -4.70 8.65 9.89
N TYR A 68 -4.15 9.85 9.70
CA TYR A 68 -2.79 9.98 9.21
C TYR A 68 -1.76 9.46 10.22
N ALA A 69 -1.95 9.71 11.52
CA ALA A 69 -1.06 9.22 12.57
C ALA A 69 -0.98 7.69 12.62
N GLN A 70 -2.04 7.00 12.19
CA GLN A 70 -2.11 5.54 12.12
C GLN A 70 -1.58 4.98 10.79
N THR A 71 -1.36 5.82 9.78
CA THR A 71 -0.97 5.41 8.43
C THR A 71 0.55 5.40 8.28
N ARG A 72 1.09 4.27 7.80
CA ARG A 72 2.52 4.13 7.44
C ARG A 72 2.68 3.93 5.94
N TRP A 73 3.57 4.72 5.34
CA TRP A 73 3.86 4.65 3.91
C TRP A 73 5.19 3.95 3.66
N ALA A 74 5.17 2.91 2.85
CA ALA A 74 6.39 2.26 2.38
C ALA A 74 6.95 3.05 1.20
N ILE A 75 8.01 3.83 1.44
CA ILE A 75 8.63 4.69 0.41
C ILE A 75 9.64 3.92 -0.44
N GLN A 76 10.26 2.87 0.11
CA GLN A 76 11.43 2.21 -0.50
C GLN A 76 11.40 0.68 -0.48
N SER A 77 10.58 0.04 0.35
CA SER A 77 10.65 -1.41 0.51
C SER A 77 9.64 -2.13 -0.39
N PRO A 78 10.07 -3.17 -1.13
CA PRO A 78 9.14 -4.06 -1.81
C PRO A 78 8.23 -4.76 -0.79
N ALA A 79 7.09 -5.26 -1.27
CA ALA A 79 6.23 -6.13 -0.48
C ALA A 79 7.04 -7.32 0.04
N SER A 80 7.02 -7.55 1.35
CA SER A 80 7.83 -8.61 1.95
C SER A 80 7.19 -9.98 1.72
N ALA A 81 8.01 -11.01 1.49
CA ALA A 81 7.54 -12.38 1.36
C ALA A 81 6.69 -12.85 2.57
N PRO A 82 7.05 -12.53 3.84
CA PRO A 82 6.20 -12.86 4.99
C PRO A 82 4.82 -12.19 4.91
N MET A 83 4.75 -10.92 4.52
CA MET A 83 3.49 -10.19 4.37
C MET A 83 2.59 -10.84 3.31
N LEU A 84 3.14 -11.22 2.16
CA LEU A 84 2.38 -11.92 1.12
C LEU A 84 1.89 -13.28 1.59
N SER A 85 2.73 -14.05 2.30
CA SER A 85 2.33 -15.34 2.88
C SER A 85 1.17 -15.18 3.85
N THR A 86 1.28 -14.29 4.83
CA THR A 86 0.22 -14.03 5.83
C THR A 86 -1.07 -13.56 5.18
N THR A 87 -0.99 -12.74 4.12
CA THR A 87 -2.15 -12.31 3.34
C THR A 87 -2.86 -13.52 2.70
N GLN A 88 -2.10 -14.38 2.01
CA GLN A 88 -2.65 -15.57 1.39
C GLN A 88 -3.25 -16.54 2.42
N ASP A 89 -2.59 -16.74 3.56
CA ASP A 89 -3.07 -17.57 4.67
C ASP A 89 -4.42 -17.07 5.20
N THR A 90 -4.51 -15.76 5.42
CA THR A 90 -5.73 -15.13 5.95
C THR A 90 -6.87 -15.25 4.95
N LEU A 91 -6.63 -14.95 3.67
CA LEU A 91 -7.67 -15.02 2.64
C LEU A 91 -8.12 -16.46 2.37
N LEU A 92 -7.24 -17.44 2.49
CA LEU A 92 -7.57 -18.85 2.40
C LEU A 92 -8.42 -19.31 3.59
N ALA A 93 -8.05 -18.91 4.81
CA ALA A 93 -8.83 -19.21 6.02
C ALA A 93 -10.23 -18.59 6.00
N LEU A 94 -10.39 -17.43 5.36
CA LEU A 94 -11.67 -16.76 5.14
C LEU A 94 -12.47 -17.35 3.96
N GLY A 95 -11.93 -18.32 3.22
CA GLY A 95 -12.57 -18.91 2.04
C GLY A 95 -12.69 -17.99 0.83
N ILE A 96 -11.93 -16.89 0.81
CA ILE A 96 -11.90 -15.93 -0.31
C ILE A 96 -10.99 -16.45 -1.44
N LEU A 97 -9.88 -17.09 -1.07
CA LEU A 97 -9.01 -17.80 -2.01
C LEU A 97 -9.28 -19.29 -1.97
N SER A 98 -9.18 -19.95 -3.13
CA SER A 98 -9.28 -21.41 -3.24
C SER A 98 -7.91 -22.10 -3.09
N GLU A 99 -6.83 -21.41 -3.45
CA GLU A 99 -5.45 -21.91 -3.38
C GLU A 99 -4.45 -20.76 -3.20
N LYS A 100 -3.24 -21.08 -2.75
CA LYS A 100 -2.12 -20.14 -2.69
C LYS A 100 -1.32 -20.18 -3.99
N LYS A 101 -0.80 -19.03 -4.39
CA LYS A 101 0.17 -18.92 -5.48
C LYS A 101 1.60 -18.88 -4.93
N PRO A 102 2.57 -19.41 -5.70
CA PRO A 102 4.00 -19.25 -5.38
C PRO A 102 4.36 -17.77 -5.24
N LEU A 103 5.22 -17.45 -4.28
CA LEU A 103 5.60 -16.06 -3.99
C LEU A 103 6.35 -15.43 -5.16
N GLU A 104 7.05 -16.23 -5.95
CA GLU A 104 7.80 -15.83 -7.14
C GLU A 104 6.88 -15.27 -8.24
N VAL A 105 5.62 -15.72 -8.27
CA VAL A 105 4.59 -15.22 -9.19
C VAL A 105 3.98 -13.92 -8.67
N LEU A 106 3.92 -13.73 -7.35
CA LEU A 106 3.27 -12.59 -6.71
C LEU A 106 4.21 -11.40 -6.50
N SER A 107 5.50 -11.66 -6.32
CA SER A 107 6.53 -10.65 -6.18
C SER A 107 7.72 -11.03 -7.05
N GLN A 108 7.99 -10.18 -8.02
CA GLN A 108 9.29 -10.15 -8.67
C GLN A 108 10.10 -9.03 -8.03
N THR A 109 11.25 -9.38 -7.46
CA THR A 109 12.24 -8.38 -7.07
C THR A 109 12.78 -7.78 -8.36
N LEU A 110 12.37 -6.54 -8.62
CA LEU A 110 13.02 -5.77 -9.66
C LEU A 110 14.27 -5.17 -9.02
N ASP A 111 15.42 -5.76 -9.31
CA ASP A 111 16.73 -5.23 -8.93
C ASP A 111 16.94 -3.92 -9.72
N PHE A 112 16.79 -2.79 -9.04
CA PHE A 112 17.06 -1.45 -9.59
C PHE A 112 17.95 -0.66 -8.65
#